data_AF-A0A7S3GNU0-F1
#
_entry.id   AF-A0A7S3GNU0-F1
#
_cell.length_a   1.000
_cell.length_b   1.000
_cell.length_c   1.000
_cell.angle_alpha   90.00
_cell.angle_beta   90.00
_cell.angle_gamma   90.00
#
_symmetry.space_group_name_H-M   'P 1'
#
loop_
_entity.id
_entity.type
_entity.pdbx_description
1 polymer ?
#
loop_
_entity_poly.entity_id
_entity_poly.type
_entity_poly.pdbx_seq_one_letter_code
_entity_poly.pdbx_strand_id
1 'polypeptide(L)'
;WDTNVRNGVCHLQFDRKDIRMNKLGVSTLESNMVVYDLRTYHPTEGYAGRKEKVTKSTLWGCHFLPQNREVFASCGGNGSLTLFKYSYPQERVIKDKEGIDR
;
A
#
# COMPACT_ATOMS: atom_id res chain seq x y z
N TRP A 1 -1.57 -18.89 -3.81
CA TRP A 1 -1.17 -17.50 -4.11
C TRP A 1 -0.48 -16.96 -2.86
N ASP A 2 0.57 -16.16 -3.00
CA ASP A 2 1.22 -15.43 -1.90
C ASP A 2 1.59 -14.03 -2.41
N THR A 3 1.12 -12.95 -1.75
CA THR A 3 1.59 -11.60 -2.08
C THR A 3 2.96 -11.41 -1.47
N ASN A 4 4.00 -11.71 -2.24
CA ASN A 4 5.35 -11.48 -1.80
C ASN A 4 5.84 -10.09 -2.25
N VAL A 5 6.13 -9.19 -1.30
CA VAL A 5 6.69 -7.85 -1.58
C VAL A 5 8.19 -7.85 -1.90
N ARG A 6 8.82 -9.04 -1.86
CA ARG A 6 10.23 -9.38 -2.14
C ARG A 6 11.27 -8.76 -1.21
N ASN A 7 10.81 -8.09 -0.15
CA ASN A 7 11.64 -7.39 0.83
C ASN A 7 11.11 -7.68 2.24
N GLY A 8 11.97 -7.56 3.26
CA GLY A 8 11.53 -7.69 4.65
C GLY A 8 10.49 -6.62 5.00
N VAL A 9 9.31 -7.05 5.46
CA VAL A 9 8.24 -6.14 5.90
C VAL A 9 8.61 -5.55 7.25
N CYS A 10 8.55 -4.22 7.36
CA CYS A 10 8.89 -3.48 8.58
C CYS A 10 7.64 -2.99 9.32
N HIS A 11 6.60 -2.56 8.58
CA HIS A 11 5.35 -2.07 9.16
C HIS A 11 4.18 -2.26 8.18
N LEU A 12 2.99 -2.45 8.74
CA LEU A 12 1.72 -2.60 8.02
C LEU A 12 0.67 -1.69 8.66
N GLN A 13 -0.10 -0.97 7.84
CA GLN A 13 -1.22 -0.20 8.37
C GLN A 13 -2.38 -0.07 7.38
N PHE A 14 -3.58 -0.39 7.86
CA PHE A 14 -4.82 -0.01 7.17
C PHE A 14 -5.02 1.50 7.23
N ASP A 15 -5.63 2.04 6.18
CA ASP A 15 -5.97 3.47 6.11
C ASP A 15 -6.98 3.90 7.17
N ARG A 16 -7.90 3.00 7.53
CA ARG A 16 -8.82 3.10 8.66
C ARG A 16 -9.14 1.71 9.21
N LYS A 17 -9.35 1.61 10.52
CA LYS A 17 -9.58 0.32 11.22
C LYS A 17 -11.06 0.00 11.44
N ASP A 18 -11.92 1.01 11.35
CA ASP A 18 -13.35 0.98 11.66
C ASP A 18 -14.25 0.77 10.43
N ILE A 19 -13.65 0.64 9.25
CA ILE A 19 -14.36 0.43 7.99
C ILE A 19 -13.90 -0.87 7.32
N ARG A 20 -14.71 -1.40 6.39
CA ARG A 20 -14.27 -2.48 5.52
C ARG A 20 -12.97 -2.09 4.81
N MET A 21 -12.03 -3.05 4.76
CA MET A 21 -10.69 -2.89 4.20
C MET A 21 -10.71 -2.09 2.90
N ASN A 22 -9.89 -1.03 2.85
CA ASN A 22 -9.84 -0.13 1.71
C ASN A 22 -8.43 -0.02 1.15
N LYS A 23 -7.45 0.39 1.98
CA LYS A 23 -6.04 0.42 1.57
C LYS A 23 -5.16 -0.15 2.66
N LEU A 24 -4.07 -0.79 2.26
CA LEU A 24 -3.03 -1.26 3.17
C LEU A 24 -1.69 -0.70 2.72
N GLY A 25 -1.09 0.12 3.59
CA GLY A 25 0.29 0.56 3.45
C GLY A 25 1.24 -0.49 4.01
N VAL A 26 2.34 -0.74 3.30
CA VAL A 26 3.40 -1.67 3.67
C VAL A 26 4.73 -0.96 3.52
N SER A 27 5.46 -0.82 4.61
CA SER A 27 6.84 -0.33 4.58
C SER A 27 7.80 -1.51 4.64
N THR A 28 8.92 -1.42 3.93
CA THR A 28 9.87 -2.54 3.79
C THR A 28 11.33 -2.11 3.91
N LEU A 29 12.20 -3.11 4.05
CA LEU A 29 13.64 -2.97 3.83
C LEU A 29 13.92 -2.48 2.40
N GLU A 30 15.08 -1.88 2.18
CA GLU A 30 15.50 -1.33 0.87
C GLU A 30 14.59 -0.24 0.30
N SER A 31 13.94 0.50 1.19
CA SER A 31 13.29 1.78 0.88
C SER A 31 11.99 1.70 0.09
N ASN A 32 11.36 0.53 -0.01
CA ASN A 32 10.12 0.40 -0.76
C ASN A 32 8.88 0.63 0.13
N MET A 33 8.02 1.53 -0.32
CA MET A 33 6.66 1.71 0.17
C MET A 33 5.71 1.04 -0.82
N VAL A 34 4.85 0.15 -0.34
CA VAL A 34 3.81 -0.48 -1.15
C VAL A 34 2.45 -0.09 -0.60
N VAL A 35 1.53 0.33 -1.47
CA VAL A 35 0.14 0.59 -1.09
C VAL A 35 -0.77 -0.31 -1.91
N TYR A 36 -1.50 -1.19 -1.25
CA TYR A 36 -2.49 -2.07 -1.85
C TYR A 36 -3.89 -1.48 -1.78
N ASP A 37 -4.65 -1.62 -2.86
CA ASP A 37 -6.10 -1.47 -2.88
C ASP A 37 -6.73 -2.80 -2.46
N LEU A 38 -7.53 -2.78 -1.38
CA LEU A 38 -8.12 -3.99 -0.79
C LEU A 38 -9.60 -4.17 -1.11
N ARG A 39 -10.16 -3.39 -2.05
CA ARG A 39 -11.58 -3.53 -2.44
C ARG A 39 -11.83 -4.66 -3.41
N THR A 40 -10.88 -4.92 -4.30
CA THR A 40 -11.00 -5.87 -5.39
C THR A 40 -9.94 -6.93 -5.24
N TYR A 41 -10.36 -8.19 -5.11
CA TYR A 41 -9.47 -9.32 -4.93
C TYR A 41 -9.57 -10.26 -6.12
N HIS A 42 -8.47 -10.47 -6.82
CA HIS A 42 -8.37 -11.45 -7.88
C HIS A 42 -7.93 -12.81 -7.31
N PRO A 43 -8.58 -13.94 -7.65
CA PRO A 43 -8.27 -15.26 -7.06
C PRO A 43 -6.81 -15.72 -7.22
N THR A 44 -6.18 -15.39 -8.35
CA THR A 44 -4.80 -15.78 -8.69
C THR A 44 -3.77 -14.65 -8.52
N GLU A 45 -4.08 -13.44 -8.98
CA GLU A 45 -3.18 -12.27 -8.90
C GLU A 45 -3.24 -11.54 -7.55
N GLY A 46 -4.35 -11.66 -6.82
CA GLY A 46 -4.55 -11.00 -5.53
C GLY A 46 -5.01 -9.56 -5.60
N TYR A 47 -4.44 -8.71 -4.75
CA TYR A 47 -4.77 -7.29 -4.65
C TYR A 47 -3.88 -6.43 -5.53
N ALA A 48 -4.47 -5.46 -6.21
CA ALA A 48 -3.73 -4.43 -6.93
C ALA A 48 -2.92 -3.57 -5.95
N GLY A 49 -1.66 -3.29 -6.28
CA GLY A 49 -0.79 -2.48 -5.43
C GLY A 49 0.23 -1.68 -6.22
N ARG A 50 0.63 -0.55 -5.65
CA ARG A 50 1.70 0.31 -6.20
C ARG A 50 2.91 0.28 -5.28
N LYS A 51 4.08 -0.04 -5.83
CA LYS A 51 5.37 -0.01 -5.15
C LYS A 51 6.14 1.23 -5.57
N GLU A 52 6.68 1.96 -4.61
CA GLU A 52 7.46 3.17 -4.82
C GLU A 52 8.71 3.15 -3.94
N LYS A 53 9.86 3.51 -4.54
CA LYS A 53 11.12 3.62 -3.81
C LYS A 53 11.27 5.05 -3.30
N VAL A 54 11.20 5.22 -1.98
CA VAL A 54 11.06 6.55 -1.35
C VAL A 54 12.40 7.18 -1.01
N THR A 55 13.34 6.39 -0.49
CA THR A 55 14.64 6.85 0.03
C THR A 55 15.75 5.85 -0.31
N LYS A 56 16.93 5.99 0.29
CA LYS A 56 18.05 5.02 0.21
C LYS A 56 18.26 4.23 1.52
N SER A 57 17.33 4.34 2.47
CA SER A 57 17.35 3.64 3.77
C SER A 57 16.08 2.79 3.99
N THR A 58 16.09 1.89 4.97
CA THR A 58 14.89 1.14 5.38
C THR A 58 13.73 2.06 5.71
N LEU A 59 12.49 1.70 5.34
CA LEU A 59 11.29 2.38 5.81
C LEU A 59 10.73 1.65 7.03
N TRP A 60 10.86 2.24 8.21
CA TRP A 60 10.44 1.66 9.49
C TRP A 60 8.95 1.79 9.76
N GLY A 61 8.27 2.74 9.10
CA GLY A 61 6.86 2.99 9.37
C GLY A 61 6.14 3.56 8.16
N CYS A 62 4.83 3.33 8.15
CA CYS A 62 3.86 3.99 7.29
C CYS A 62 2.63 4.33 8.15
N HIS A 63 2.29 5.61 8.24
CA HIS A 63 1.28 6.13 9.16
C HIS A 63 0.25 6.98 8.42
N PHE A 64 -0.95 6.44 8.22
CA PHE A 64 -2.13 7.14 7.73
C PHE A 64 -2.61 8.16 8.75
N LEU A 65 -2.97 9.34 8.24
CA LEU A 65 -3.51 10.43 9.04
C LEU A 65 -4.95 10.07 9.47
N PRO A 66 -5.27 10.01 10.78
CA PRO A 66 -6.61 9.66 11.23
C PRO A 66 -7.71 10.57 10.67
N GLN A 67 -7.42 11.86 10.53
CA GLN A 67 -8.33 12.87 10.00
C GLN A 67 -8.56 12.72 8.48
N ASN A 68 -7.57 12.22 7.74
CA ASN A 68 -7.66 12.04 6.29
C ASN A 68 -6.94 10.77 5.83
N ARG A 69 -7.72 9.73 5.56
CA ARG A 69 -7.24 8.39 5.17
C ARG A 69 -6.50 8.34 3.82
N GLU A 70 -6.53 9.42 3.05
CA GLU A 70 -5.79 9.51 1.79
C GLU A 70 -4.39 10.10 1.99
N VAL A 71 -4.08 10.63 3.17
CA VAL A 71 -2.78 11.20 3.51
C VAL A 71 -2.06 10.27 4.48
N PHE A 72 -0.78 10.00 4.22
CA PHE A 72 0.04 9.19 5.11
C PHE A 72 1.51 9.60 5.04
N ALA A 73 2.28 9.29 6.06
CA ALA A 73 3.72 9.54 6.09
C ALA A 73 4.50 8.23 6.20
N SER A 74 5.68 8.17 5.59
CA SER A 74 6.66 7.11 5.84
C SER A 74 7.80 7.59 6.73
N CYS A 75 8.37 6.67 7.51
CA CYS A 75 9.48 6.93 8.43
C CYS A 75 10.75 6.25 7.91
N GLY A 76 11.69 7.02 7.36
CA GLY A 76 12.95 6.52 6.84
C GLY A 76 14.00 6.29 7.94
N GLY A 77 14.85 5.28 7.76
CA GLY A 77 15.92 4.93 8.69
C GLY A 77 17.05 5.95 8.78
N ASN A 78 17.11 6.90 7.86
CA ASN A 78 17.98 8.08 7.92
C ASN A 78 17.35 9.28 8.65
N GLY A 79 16.20 9.09 9.32
CA GLY A 79 15.47 10.15 10.02
C GLY A 79 14.57 11.01 9.12
N SER A 80 14.47 10.71 7.82
CA SER A 80 13.57 11.45 6.93
C SER A 80 12.11 11.04 7.12
N LEU A 81 11.20 12.02 7.06
CA LEU A 81 9.77 11.78 6.91
C LEU A 81 9.35 12.17 5.49
N THR A 82 8.58 11.31 4.83
CA THR A 82 8.01 11.62 3.50
C THR A 82 6.50 11.55 3.57
N LEU A 83 5.84 12.62 3.11
CA LEU A 83 4.39 12.72 3.08
C LEU A 83 3.86 12.27 1.71
N PHE A 84 2.80 11.47 1.73
CA PHE A 84 2.12 10.96 0.54
C PHE A 84 0.65 11.35 0.57
N LYS A 85 0.09 11.53 -0.63
CA LYS A 85 -1.35 11.59 -0.86
C LYS A 85 -1.71 10.51 -1.87
N TYR A 86 -2.56 9.57 -1.45
CA TYR A 86 -3.11 8.55 -2.33
C TYR A 86 -4.17 9.17 -3.24
N SER A 87 -4.02 8.95 -4.55
CA SER A 87 -4.99 9.33 -5.57
C SER A 87 -5.59 8.06 -6.17
N TYR A 88 -6.90 7.93 -6.09
CA TYR A 88 -7.59 6.77 -6.67
C TYR A 88 -7.43 6.74 -8.20
N PRO A 89 -7.32 5.55 -8.81
CA PRO A 89 -7.50 5.41 -10.25
C PRO A 89 -8.93 5.78 -10.64
N GLN A 90 -9.17 6.02 -11.93
CA GLN A 90 -10.51 6.29 -12.46
C GLN A 90 -11.47 5.13 -12.19
N GLU A 91 -10.96 3.90 -12.28
CA GLU A 91 -11.71 2.67 -12.01
C GLU A 91 -10.90 1.76 -11.08
N ARG A 92 -11.60 1.11 -10.14
CA ARG A 92 -11.02 0.17 -9.15
C ARG A 92 -11.35 -1.29 -9.43
N VAL A 93 -12.13 -1.53 -10.48
CA VAL A 93 -12.54 -2.84 -10.95
C VAL A 93 -12.57 -2.77 -12.47
N ILE A 94 -11.80 -3.64 -13.11
CA ILE A 94 -11.80 -3.87 -14.55
C ILE A 94 -12.00 -5.38 -14.72
N LYS A 95 -12.78 -5.79 -15.71
CA LYS A 95 -12.90 -7.22 -16.03
C LYS A 95 -11.67 -7.68 -16.80
N ASP A 96 -11.09 -8.79 -16.36
CA ASP A 96 -10.02 -9.45 -17.10
C ASP A 96 -10.56 -10.19 -18.35
N LYS A 97 -9.68 -10.93 -19.04
CA LYS A 97 -10.05 -11.68 -20.25
C LYS A 97 -11.00 -12.85 -19.98
N GLU A 98 -11.06 -13.31 -18.73
CA GLU A 98 -11.90 -14.43 -18.27
C GLU A 98 -13.20 -13.92 -17.62
N GLY A 99 -13.39 -12.59 -17.56
CA GLY A 99 -14.56 -11.94 -17.00
C GLY A 99 -14.53 -11.79 -15.47
N ILE A 100 -13.38 -12.05 -14.84
CA ILE A 100 -13.12 -11.92 -13.41
C ILE A 100 -12.76 -10.47 -13.09
N ASP A 101 -13.24 -9.97 -11.95
CA ASP A 101 -12.96 -8.62 -11.46
C ASP A 101 -11.48 -8.49 -11.03
N ARG A 102 -10.81 -7.45 -11.54
CA ARG A 102 -9.41 -7.12 -11.30
C ARG A 102 -9.22 -5.65 -10.90
#